data_AF-A0A2E5YMP6-F1
#
_entry.id   AF-A0A2E5YMP6-F1
#
_cell.length_a   1.000
_cell.length_b   1.000
_cell.length_c   1.000
_cell.angle_alpha   90.00
_cell.angle_beta   90.00
_cell.angle_gamma   90.00
#
_symmetry.space_group_name_H-M   'P 1'
#
loop_
_entity.id
_entity.type
_entity.pdbx_description
1 polymer ?
#
loop_
_entity_poly.entity_id
_entity_poly.type
_entity_poly.pdbx_seq_one_letter_code
_entity_poly.pdbx_strand_id
1 'polypeptide(L)'
;MEPTGTQTARSDDVRAMILAAGLGSRLRPLTNYRAKPALPVQGRPVVSLLLELLAHNGVDQVLINLHHLPETIRDAVAGDHPEGMTIRWSEEPRPLGTGGGIRRAAGFLSGSDDCIVMAGDMLLDVDLSRLLALHRRSGRDVTLILREDSRGRDFGTIGIDARGLLTRIGKREVSQSSDRDRSVGPEQRKGLFTGVRFFSNTALSGWPTLDCPQSANAAQDAAQEVAFEDLRDWLAPRIEAGEILVGAEIVDGTTSVWEPVGTPAEYLDVNLCPPCLPSLGGDVKTWGGDLRPSPTEDGNVIAGSAEVPADASLDHCVVWDRERVPDGFRGRDGVYAGNAFHPCRSPE
;
A
#
# COMPACT_ATOMS: atom_id res chain seq x y z
N MET A 1 -29.01 7.81 42.17
CA MET A 1 -29.13 8.24 40.76
C MET A 1 -27.73 8.18 40.17
N GLU A 2 -27.38 7.03 39.62
CA GLU A 2 -26.16 6.89 38.82
C GLU A 2 -26.40 7.54 37.46
N PRO A 3 -25.41 8.25 36.88
CA PRO A 3 -25.52 8.66 35.50
C PRO A 3 -25.31 7.42 34.64
N THR A 4 -26.38 6.99 33.99
CA THR A 4 -26.39 5.99 32.94
C THR A 4 -25.45 6.45 31.84
N GLY A 5 -24.24 5.89 31.79
CA GLY A 5 -23.32 6.07 30.68
C GLY A 5 -23.95 5.45 29.45
N THR A 6 -24.51 6.29 28.59
CA THR A 6 -24.94 5.90 27.26
C THR A 6 -23.72 5.33 26.54
N GLN A 7 -23.69 4.01 26.40
CA GLN A 7 -22.75 3.30 25.57
C GLN A 7 -23.00 3.80 24.14
N THR A 8 -22.22 4.78 23.71
CA THR A 8 -22.10 5.16 22.30
C THR A 8 -21.81 3.87 21.55
N ALA A 9 -22.68 3.54 20.59
CA ALA A 9 -22.47 2.43 19.68
C ALA A 9 -21.00 2.44 19.22
N ARG A 10 -20.27 1.34 19.42
CA ARG A 10 -18.93 1.20 18.85
C ARG A 10 -19.08 1.50 17.36
N SER A 11 -18.26 2.42 16.83
CA SER A 11 -18.12 2.54 15.39
C SER A 11 -17.88 1.15 14.83
N ASP A 12 -18.39 0.86 13.64
CA ASP A 12 -18.05 -0.36 12.92
C ASP A 12 -16.51 -0.48 12.90
N ASP A 13 -15.95 -1.32 13.78
CA ASP A 13 -14.56 -1.27 14.21
C ASP A 13 -13.69 -1.90 13.12
N VAL A 14 -13.40 -1.19 12.03
CA VAL A 14 -12.67 -1.70 10.86
C VAL A 14 -11.17 -1.75 11.15
N ARG A 15 -10.56 -2.90 10.90
CA ARG A 15 -9.11 -3.07 11.01
C ARG A 15 -8.44 -3.00 9.64
N ALA A 16 -7.23 -2.45 9.58
CA ALA A 16 -6.45 -2.41 8.36
C ALA A 16 -5.08 -3.09 8.50
N MET A 17 -4.56 -3.57 7.37
CA MET A 17 -3.18 -3.99 7.23
C MET A 17 -2.49 -3.23 6.09
N ILE A 18 -1.30 -2.69 6.37
CA ILE A 18 -0.38 -2.18 5.35
C ILE A 18 0.70 -3.22 5.09
N LEU A 19 0.84 -3.62 3.82
CA LEU A 19 1.90 -4.53 3.37
C LEU A 19 3.22 -3.78 3.15
N ALA A 20 4.18 -3.98 4.04
CA ALA A 20 5.45 -3.27 4.10
C ALA A 20 6.70 -4.19 4.17
N ALA A 21 6.53 -5.52 4.13
CA ALA A 21 7.62 -6.50 4.23
C ALA A 21 8.40 -6.75 2.90
N GLY A 22 8.21 -5.93 1.88
CA GLY A 22 8.91 -6.07 0.59
C GLY A 22 10.37 -5.58 0.64
N LEU A 23 11.25 -6.18 -0.17
CA LEU A 23 12.66 -5.77 -0.26
C LEU A 23 12.89 -4.42 -0.96
N GLY A 24 11.91 -3.94 -1.75
CA GLY A 24 12.05 -2.70 -2.53
C GLY A 24 13.23 -2.72 -3.51
N SER A 25 13.60 -3.89 -4.06
CA SER A 25 14.83 -4.09 -4.83
C SER A 25 14.95 -3.19 -6.08
N ARG A 26 13.81 -2.88 -6.72
CA ARG A 26 13.75 -1.98 -7.89
C ARG A 26 14.09 -0.52 -7.58
N LEU A 27 14.03 -0.13 -6.30
CA LEU A 27 14.36 1.21 -5.81
C LEU A 27 15.80 1.35 -5.30
N ARG A 28 16.61 0.29 -5.40
CA ARG A 28 18.02 0.38 -5.03
C ARG A 28 18.72 1.42 -5.92
N PRO A 29 19.67 2.20 -5.38
CA PRO A 29 20.26 2.05 -4.05
C PRO A 29 19.49 2.71 -2.89
N LEU A 30 18.42 3.46 -3.13
CA LEU A 30 17.69 4.19 -2.07
C LEU A 30 17.18 3.25 -0.97
N THR A 31 16.71 2.07 -1.37
CA THR A 31 16.24 1.06 -0.42
C THR A 31 17.34 0.34 0.34
N ASN A 32 18.62 0.64 0.11
CA ASN A 32 19.70 0.18 1.00
C ASN A 32 19.74 0.99 2.31
N TYR A 33 19.13 2.18 2.33
CA TYR A 33 19.16 3.10 3.47
C TYR A 33 17.82 3.16 4.23
N ARG A 34 16.69 3.05 3.52
CA ARG A 34 15.34 3.04 4.11
C ARG A 34 14.47 1.98 3.44
N ALA A 35 13.61 1.33 4.22
CA ALA A 35 12.58 0.49 3.63
C ALA A 35 11.68 1.33 2.71
N LYS A 36 11.15 0.74 1.65
CA LYS A 36 10.36 1.46 0.65
C LYS A 36 9.20 2.29 1.26
N PRO A 37 8.38 1.75 2.19
CA PRO A 37 7.31 2.53 2.83
C PRO A 37 7.81 3.69 3.71
N ALA A 38 9.08 3.65 4.15
CA ALA A 38 9.71 4.70 4.94
C ALA A 38 10.41 5.78 4.08
N LEU A 39 10.39 5.65 2.75
CA LEU A 39 10.96 6.67 1.87
C LEU A 39 10.14 7.97 1.98
N PRO A 40 10.79 9.14 2.12
CA PRO A 40 10.08 10.41 2.20
C PRO A 40 9.63 10.86 0.81
N VAL A 41 8.37 11.22 0.66
CA VAL A 41 7.85 11.99 -0.47
C VAL A 41 7.42 13.34 0.08
N GLN A 42 7.98 14.43 -0.48
CA GLN A 42 7.66 15.78 -0.03
C GLN A 42 7.84 15.95 1.49
N GLY A 43 8.92 15.34 2.01
CA GLY A 43 9.28 15.41 3.43
C GLY A 43 8.52 14.44 4.35
N ARG A 44 7.53 13.68 3.86
CA ARG A 44 6.76 12.72 4.68
C ARG A 44 6.93 11.27 4.20
N PRO A 45 7.09 10.29 5.11
CA PRO A 45 7.16 8.88 4.73
C PRO A 45 5.89 8.42 4.00
N VAL A 46 6.04 7.60 2.96
CA VAL A 46 4.89 7.01 2.23
C VAL A 46 3.92 6.31 3.18
N VAL A 47 4.43 5.56 4.17
CA VAL A 47 3.60 4.87 5.18
C VAL A 47 2.74 5.85 5.97
N SER A 48 3.26 7.03 6.33
CA SER A 48 2.54 8.05 7.08
C SER A 48 1.38 8.63 6.26
N LEU A 49 1.60 8.88 4.97
CA LEU A 49 0.54 9.31 4.03
C LEU A 49 -0.59 8.27 3.92
N LEU A 50 -0.26 6.98 3.93
CA LEU A 50 -1.25 5.90 3.92
C LEU A 50 -2.00 5.76 5.26
N LEU A 51 -1.33 6.01 6.39
CA LEU A 51 -1.97 6.04 7.71
C LEU A 51 -2.96 7.22 7.80
N GLU A 52 -2.62 8.38 7.26
CA GLU A 52 -3.54 9.52 7.16
C GLU A 52 -4.77 9.20 6.30
N LEU A 53 -4.58 8.53 5.17
CA LEU A 53 -5.70 8.05 4.34
C LEU A 53 -6.63 7.12 5.15
N LEU A 54 -6.07 6.20 5.93
CA LEU A 54 -6.84 5.30 6.78
C LEU A 54 -7.59 6.06 7.87
N ALA A 55 -6.92 6.98 8.57
CA ALA A 55 -7.53 7.82 9.61
C ALA A 55 -8.65 8.71 9.07
N HIS A 56 -8.44 9.34 7.91
CA HIS A 56 -9.44 10.13 7.20
C HIS A 56 -10.71 9.33 6.92
N ASN A 57 -10.55 8.02 6.68
CA ASN A 57 -11.66 7.10 6.41
C ASN A 57 -12.16 6.36 7.67
N GLY A 58 -11.80 6.83 8.86
CA GLY A 58 -12.32 6.32 10.14
C GLY A 58 -11.70 5.01 10.62
N VAL A 59 -10.53 4.63 10.11
CA VAL A 59 -9.79 3.44 10.56
C VAL A 59 -8.72 3.86 11.56
N ASP A 60 -8.76 3.31 12.78
CA ASP A 60 -7.78 3.59 13.83
C ASP A 60 -6.96 2.36 14.29
N GLN A 61 -7.33 1.15 13.87
CA GLN A 61 -6.59 -0.08 14.19
C GLN A 61 -5.81 -0.57 12.97
N VAL A 62 -4.48 -0.46 12.99
CA VAL A 62 -3.63 -0.81 11.84
C VAL A 62 -2.53 -1.81 12.23
N LEU A 63 -2.33 -2.83 11.41
CA LEU A 63 -1.19 -3.74 11.47
C LEU A 63 -0.26 -3.52 10.28
N ILE A 64 1.05 -3.44 10.53
CA ILE A 64 2.07 -3.28 9.49
C ILE A 64 3.03 -4.45 9.58
N ASN A 65 3.19 -5.21 8.49
CA ASN A 65 4.19 -6.28 8.45
C ASN A 65 5.57 -5.75 8.08
N LEU A 66 6.61 -6.29 8.70
CA LEU A 66 7.96 -5.76 8.64
C LEU A 66 8.96 -6.84 8.24
N HIS A 67 9.93 -6.51 7.38
CA HIS A 67 11.03 -7.43 7.04
C HIS A 67 12.33 -6.68 6.74
N HIS A 68 12.37 -5.92 5.63
CA HIS A 68 13.57 -5.20 5.19
C HIS A 68 13.68 -3.85 5.90
N LEU A 69 14.80 -3.59 6.57
CA LEU A 69 15.07 -2.36 7.34
C LEU A 69 13.89 -1.93 8.25
N PRO A 70 13.38 -2.83 9.11
CA PRO A 70 12.13 -2.64 9.83
C PRO A 70 12.15 -1.42 10.76
N GLU A 71 13.31 -1.08 11.33
CA GLU A 71 13.48 0.11 12.18
C GLU A 71 13.16 1.40 11.43
N THR A 72 13.46 1.49 10.13
CA THR A 72 13.18 2.71 9.36
C THR A 72 11.68 2.98 9.22
N ILE A 73 10.86 1.92 9.21
CA ILE A 73 9.39 2.05 9.21
C ILE A 73 8.90 2.40 10.62
N ARG A 74 9.45 1.76 11.66
CA ARG A 74 9.08 2.07 13.05
C ARG A 74 9.38 3.53 13.39
N ASP A 75 10.56 4.01 13.02
CA ASP A 75 10.97 5.41 13.23
C ASP A 75 10.06 6.38 12.45
N ALA A 76 9.75 6.06 11.19
CA ALA A 76 8.83 6.86 10.37
C ALA A 76 7.45 6.99 11.02
N VAL A 77 6.86 5.86 11.43
CA VAL A 77 5.53 5.84 12.07
C VAL A 77 5.57 6.50 13.46
N ALA A 78 6.63 6.29 14.24
CA ALA A 78 6.78 6.93 15.54
C ALA A 78 6.89 8.45 15.43
N GLY A 79 7.51 8.96 14.36
CA GLY A 79 7.62 10.39 14.09
C GLY A 79 6.39 11.02 13.46
N ASP A 80 5.59 10.24 12.71
CA ASP A 80 4.49 10.75 11.89
C ASP A 80 3.39 9.69 11.70
N HIS A 81 2.42 9.65 12.61
CA HIS A 81 1.16 8.92 12.45
C HIS A 81 -0.02 9.70 13.07
N PRO A 82 -1.26 9.46 12.61
CA PRO A 82 -2.44 10.15 13.13
C PRO A 82 -2.68 9.89 14.62
N GLU A 83 -3.11 10.92 15.34
CA GLU A 83 -3.46 10.82 16.77
C GLU A 83 -4.61 9.81 16.99
N GLY A 84 -4.51 9.01 18.05
CA GLY A 84 -5.52 8.01 18.41
C GLY A 84 -5.42 6.69 17.64
N MET A 85 -4.59 6.61 16.60
CA MET A 85 -4.37 5.39 15.84
C MET A 85 -3.50 4.38 16.61
N THR A 86 -3.95 3.13 16.71
CA THR A 86 -3.21 2.01 17.30
C THR A 86 -2.47 1.24 16.21
N ILE A 87 -1.13 1.22 16.30
CA ILE A 87 -0.27 0.48 15.39
C ILE A 87 0.19 -0.84 16.01
N ARG A 88 0.07 -1.93 15.26
CA ARG A 88 0.65 -3.25 15.59
C ARG A 88 1.67 -3.66 14.54
N TRP A 89 2.69 -4.39 14.97
CA TRP A 89 3.76 -4.86 14.11
C TRP A 89 3.68 -6.38 13.90
N SER A 90 3.90 -6.83 12.67
CA SER A 90 4.04 -8.25 12.34
C SER A 90 5.38 -8.50 11.65
N GLU A 91 6.39 -8.88 12.43
CA GLU A 91 7.74 -9.13 11.92
C GLU A 91 7.85 -10.44 11.15
N GLU A 92 8.36 -10.38 9.93
CA GLU A 92 8.63 -11.52 9.08
C GLU A 92 10.14 -11.79 9.04
N PRO A 93 10.62 -12.92 9.60
CA PRO A 93 12.05 -13.26 9.55
C PRO A 93 12.59 -13.44 8.12
N ARG A 94 11.69 -13.73 7.18
CA ARG A 94 11.93 -13.86 5.74
C ARG A 94 10.69 -13.33 4.99
N PRO A 95 10.80 -12.83 3.75
CA PRO A 95 9.64 -12.34 3.02
C PRO A 95 8.64 -13.48 2.79
N LEU A 96 7.41 -13.36 3.32
CA LEU A 96 6.40 -14.42 3.21
C LEU A 96 5.54 -14.31 1.94
N GLY A 97 5.68 -13.23 1.18
CA GLY A 97 4.74 -12.86 0.12
C GLY A 97 3.49 -12.20 0.68
N THR A 98 2.67 -11.62 -0.20
CA THR A 98 1.47 -10.86 0.20
C THR A 98 0.47 -11.70 0.98
N GLY A 99 0.15 -12.90 0.52
CA GLY A 99 -0.77 -13.82 1.20
C GLY A 99 -0.17 -14.38 2.48
N GLY A 100 1.15 -14.59 2.53
CA GLY A 100 1.84 -15.07 3.72
C GLY A 100 1.81 -14.03 4.85
N GLY A 101 1.92 -12.75 4.52
CA GLY A 101 1.72 -11.64 5.47
C GLY A 101 0.28 -11.58 5.99
N ILE A 102 -0.71 -11.64 5.10
CA ILE A 102 -2.14 -11.64 5.50
C ILE A 102 -2.45 -12.82 6.41
N ARG A 103 -1.96 -14.03 6.08
CA ARG A 103 -2.08 -15.23 6.92
C ARG A 103 -1.72 -14.96 8.36
N ARG A 104 -0.56 -14.34 8.54
CA ARG A 104 -0.01 -14.07 9.86
C ARG A 104 -0.79 -13.00 10.60
N ALA A 105 -1.35 -12.05 9.87
CA ALA A 105 -2.22 -11.00 10.39
C ALA A 105 -3.68 -11.45 10.61
N ALA A 106 -4.08 -12.65 10.18
CA ALA A 106 -5.48 -13.07 10.15
C ALA A 106 -6.18 -12.97 11.52
N GLY A 107 -5.51 -13.34 12.61
CA GLY A 107 -6.09 -13.21 13.97
C GLY A 107 -6.29 -11.77 14.43
N PHE A 108 -5.51 -10.82 13.92
CA PHE A 108 -5.77 -9.39 14.13
C PHE A 108 -6.93 -8.93 13.24
N LEU A 109 -6.91 -9.27 11.96
CA LEU A 109 -7.90 -8.81 10.99
C LEU A 109 -9.31 -9.37 11.27
N SER A 110 -9.44 -10.58 11.82
CA SER A 110 -10.73 -11.19 12.18
C SER A 110 -11.39 -10.61 13.43
N GLY A 111 -10.72 -9.67 14.11
CA GLY A 111 -11.32 -8.94 15.23
C GLY A 111 -12.24 -7.80 14.80
N SER A 112 -12.55 -7.68 13.50
CA SER A 112 -13.53 -6.78 12.90
C SER A 112 -14.42 -7.54 11.90
N ASP A 113 -15.62 -7.03 11.64
CA ASP A 113 -16.56 -7.65 10.68
C ASP A 113 -16.08 -7.53 9.23
N ASP A 114 -15.36 -6.45 8.94
CA ASP A 114 -14.65 -6.24 7.67
C ASP A 114 -13.25 -5.70 7.96
N CYS A 115 -12.31 -5.96 7.06
CA CYS A 115 -10.97 -5.40 7.14
C CYS A 115 -10.45 -4.90 5.79
N ILE A 116 -9.48 -4.00 5.84
CA ILE A 116 -8.80 -3.44 4.68
C ILE A 116 -7.39 -4.01 4.62
N VAL A 117 -6.93 -4.45 3.46
CA VAL A 117 -5.51 -4.73 3.23
C VAL A 117 -5.03 -3.92 2.03
N MET A 118 -3.95 -3.17 2.21
CA MET A 118 -3.40 -2.29 1.18
C MET A 118 -1.89 -2.46 1.00
N ALA A 119 -1.41 -2.22 -0.22
CA ALA A 119 0.02 -2.12 -0.49
C ALA A 119 0.61 -0.87 0.19
N GLY A 120 1.79 -1.00 0.81
CA GLY A 120 2.47 0.10 1.51
C GLY A 120 3.43 0.90 0.63
N ASP A 121 3.28 0.86 -0.69
CA ASP A 121 4.40 1.05 -1.61
C ASP A 121 4.12 2.06 -2.75
N MET A 122 3.10 2.87 -2.57
CA MET A 122 2.61 3.88 -3.53
C MET A 122 1.93 5.02 -2.80
N LEU A 123 1.79 6.16 -3.50
CA LEU A 123 0.81 7.16 -3.10
C LEU A 123 -0.57 6.71 -3.56
N LEU A 124 -1.53 6.77 -2.64
CA LEU A 124 -2.90 6.39 -2.86
C LEU A 124 -3.80 7.42 -2.19
N ASP A 125 -4.86 7.81 -2.88
CA ASP A 125 -5.97 8.56 -2.27
C ASP A 125 -7.27 8.13 -2.92
N VAL A 126 -8.19 7.64 -2.09
CA VAL A 126 -9.49 7.14 -2.51
C VAL A 126 -10.44 7.10 -1.31
N ASP A 127 -11.73 7.31 -1.56
CA ASP A 127 -12.76 7.23 -0.51
C ASP A 127 -12.99 5.76 -0.08
N LEU A 128 -12.16 5.29 0.86
CA LEU A 128 -12.23 3.94 1.42
C LEU A 128 -13.54 3.71 2.16
N SER A 129 -14.12 4.74 2.79
CA SER A 129 -15.39 4.64 3.52
C SER A 129 -16.55 4.29 2.59
N ARG A 130 -16.62 4.96 1.42
CA ARG A 130 -17.59 4.65 0.37
C ARG A 130 -17.37 3.28 -0.23
N LEU A 131 -16.12 2.90 -0.47
CA LEU A 131 -15.77 1.59 -1.03
C LEU A 131 -16.08 0.45 -0.07
N LEU A 132 -15.85 0.64 1.23
CA LEU A 132 -16.26 -0.30 2.27
C LEU A 132 -17.79 -0.47 2.30
N ALA A 133 -18.54 0.63 2.16
CA ALA A 133 -19.99 0.56 2.09
C ALA A 133 -20.47 -0.21 0.83
N LEU A 134 -19.76 -0.08 -0.30
CA LEU A 134 -20.02 -0.88 -1.51
C LEU A 134 -19.71 -2.37 -1.28
N HIS A 135 -18.57 -2.68 -0.65
CA HIS A 135 -18.20 -4.04 -0.26
C HIS A 135 -19.32 -4.70 0.56
N ARG A 136 -19.75 -4.06 1.65
CA ARG A 136 -20.83 -4.54 2.52
C ARG A 136 -22.13 -4.77 1.77
N ARG A 137 -22.56 -3.81 0.93
CA ARG A 137 -23.80 -3.94 0.12
C ARG A 137 -23.72 -5.07 -0.90
N SER A 138 -22.53 -5.37 -1.41
CA SER A 138 -22.36 -6.42 -2.42
C SER A 138 -22.52 -7.83 -1.84
N GLY A 139 -22.30 -8.00 -0.53
CA GLY A 139 -22.30 -9.30 0.14
C GLY A 139 -21.22 -10.26 -0.38
N ARG A 140 -20.15 -9.72 -0.98
CA ARG A 140 -18.99 -10.48 -1.45
C ARG A 140 -18.04 -10.74 -0.29
N ASP A 141 -17.36 -11.87 -0.32
CA ASP A 141 -16.37 -12.21 0.70
C ASP A 141 -15.13 -11.32 0.57
N VAL A 142 -14.72 -11.01 -0.67
CA VAL A 142 -13.59 -10.13 -0.98
C VAL A 142 -13.96 -9.15 -2.09
N THR A 143 -13.54 -7.89 -1.95
CA THR A 143 -13.69 -6.87 -2.99
C THR A 143 -12.34 -6.21 -3.28
N LEU A 144 -11.85 -6.41 -4.49
CA LEU A 144 -10.63 -5.75 -4.98
C LEU A 144 -10.97 -4.34 -5.47
N ILE A 145 -10.08 -3.39 -5.22
CA ILE A 145 -10.24 -2.04 -5.77
C ILE A 145 -9.36 -1.92 -7.01
N LEU A 146 -10.02 -1.65 -8.13
CA LEU A 146 -9.39 -1.46 -9.42
C LEU A 146 -9.50 0.00 -9.85
N ARG A 147 -8.63 0.43 -10.74
CA ARG A 147 -8.65 1.77 -11.36
C ARG A 147 -8.74 1.65 -12.87
N GLU A 148 -9.56 2.51 -13.46
CA GLU A 148 -9.48 2.79 -14.91
C GLU A 148 -8.22 3.61 -15.18
N ASP A 149 -7.18 2.95 -15.68
CA ASP A 149 -5.87 3.57 -15.91
C ASP A 149 -5.21 3.01 -17.16
N SER A 150 -4.69 3.90 -18.01
CA SER A 150 -3.99 3.53 -19.25
C SER A 150 -2.71 2.72 -19.01
N ARG A 151 -2.13 2.82 -17.80
CA ARG A 151 -0.97 2.06 -17.32
C ARG A 151 -1.31 0.60 -17.02
N GLY A 152 -2.58 0.19 -17.07
CA GLY A 152 -2.99 -1.21 -16.96
C GLY A 152 -2.32 -2.14 -17.99
N ARG A 153 -1.81 -1.59 -19.10
CA ARG A 153 -0.99 -2.33 -20.08
C ARG A 153 0.37 -2.77 -19.52
N ASP A 154 0.94 -2.00 -18.59
CA ASP A 154 2.29 -2.18 -18.04
C ASP A 154 2.24 -2.98 -16.73
N PHE A 155 1.22 -2.75 -15.89
CA PHE A 155 1.04 -3.43 -14.59
C PHE A 155 0.11 -4.65 -14.64
N GLY A 156 -0.60 -4.85 -15.75
CA GLY A 156 -1.63 -5.87 -15.88
C GLY A 156 -3.01 -5.39 -15.41
N THR A 157 -4.04 -6.17 -15.75
CA THR A 157 -5.44 -5.86 -15.40
C THR A 157 -6.15 -7.08 -14.85
N ILE A 158 -7.18 -6.81 -14.06
CA ILE A 158 -8.15 -7.79 -13.58
C ILE A 158 -9.46 -7.55 -14.32
N GLY A 159 -10.08 -8.63 -14.81
CA GLY A 159 -11.35 -8.61 -15.53
C GLY A 159 -12.53 -8.89 -14.61
N ILE A 160 -13.67 -8.26 -14.90
CA ILE A 160 -14.93 -8.46 -14.19
C ILE A 160 -16.15 -8.56 -15.12
N ASP A 161 -17.17 -9.29 -14.67
CA ASP A 161 -18.48 -9.35 -15.34
C ASP A 161 -19.36 -8.12 -15.05
N ALA A 162 -20.56 -8.07 -15.62
CA ALA A 162 -21.51 -6.96 -15.44
C ALA A 162 -21.97 -6.75 -13.98
N ARG A 163 -21.78 -7.74 -13.11
CA ARG A 163 -22.10 -7.67 -11.67
C ARG A 163 -20.85 -7.41 -10.84
N GLY A 164 -19.70 -7.20 -11.46
CA GLY A 164 -18.43 -6.96 -10.79
C GLY A 164 -17.77 -8.20 -10.19
N LEU A 165 -18.15 -9.41 -10.60
CA LEU A 165 -17.45 -10.64 -10.20
C LEU A 165 -16.20 -10.84 -11.04
N LEU A 166 -15.12 -11.31 -10.45
CA LEU A 166 -13.87 -11.59 -11.18
C LEU A 166 -14.09 -12.63 -12.29
N THR A 167 -13.63 -12.30 -13.49
CA THR A 167 -13.56 -13.19 -14.65
C THR A 167 -12.13 -13.60 -14.97
N ARG A 168 -11.14 -12.79 -14.57
CA ARG A 168 -9.72 -12.99 -14.93
C ARG A 168 -8.79 -12.28 -13.97
N ILE A 169 -7.69 -12.94 -13.61
CA ILE A 169 -6.55 -12.35 -12.89
C ILE A 169 -5.31 -12.48 -13.77
N GLY A 170 -4.78 -11.35 -14.26
CA GLY A 170 -3.67 -11.35 -15.21
C GLY A 170 -4.05 -12.11 -16.50
N LYS A 171 -3.38 -13.22 -16.80
CA LYS A 171 -3.67 -14.06 -17.97
C LYS A 171 -4.59 -15.26 -17.66
N ARG A 172 -4.94 -15.49 -16.40
CA ARG A 172 -5.72 -16.65 -15.95
C ARG A 172 -7.20 -16.28 -15.86
N GLU A 173 -8.05 -17.01 -16.58
CA GLU A 173 -9.50 -16.93 -16.40
C GLU A 173 -9.89 -17.56 -15.05
N VAL A 174 -10.92 -17.00 -14.43
CA VAL A 174 -11.43 -17.43 -13.13
C VAL A 174 -12.91 -17.72 -13.30
N SER A 175 -13.30 -18.97 -13.06
CA SER A 175 -14.71 -19.37 -13.03
C SER A 175 -15.19 -19.38 -11.59
N GLN A 176 -16.21 -18.58 -11.27
CA GLN A 176 -16.88 -18.65 -9.97
C GLN A 176 -18.18 -19.44 -10.14
N SER A 177 -18.29 -20.57 -9.45
CA SER A 177 -19.55 -21.28 -9.28
C SER A 177 -19.86 -21.31 -7.79
N SER A 178 -20.83 -20.51 -7.35
CA SER A 178 -21.36 -20.65 -5.99
C SER A 178 -22.61 -21.52 -6.02
N ASP A 179 -22.84 -22.33 -4.99
CA ASP A 179 -24.13 -22.99 -4.72
C ASP A 179 -25.33 -22.00 -4.67
N ARG A 180 -25.06 -20.69 -4.64
CA ARG A 180 -26.05 -19.60 -4.68
C ARG A 180 -26.50 -19.16 -6.09
N ASP A 181 -26.50 -20.05 -7.09
CA ASP A 181 -27.01 -19.82 -8.46
C ASP A 181 -26.41 -18.58 -9.16
N ARG A 182 -25.08 -18.46 -9.17
CA ARG A 182 -24.35 -17.32 -9.76
C ARG A 182 -23.17 -17.80 -10.60
N SER A 183 -23.43 -18.31 -11.79
CA SER A 183 -22.36 -18.46 -12.79
C SER A 183 -21.86 -17.08 -13.21
N VAL A 184 -20.55 -16.92 -13.33
CA VAL A 184 -19.91 -15.68 -13.82
C VAL A 184 -20.33 -15.41 -15.26
N GLY A 185 -20.70 -14.16 -15.56
CA GLY A 185 -20.97 -13.73 -16.94
C GLY A 185 -19.68 -13.46 -17.74
N PRO A 186 -19.78 -13.12 -19.03
CA PRO A 186 -18.59 -12.72 -19.81
C PRO A 186 -17.92 -11.47 -19.23
N GLU A 187 -16.60 -11.35 -19.42
CA GLU A 187 -15.84 -10.14 -19.06
C GLU A 187 -16.44 -8.93 -19.77
N GLN A 188 -16.83 -7.93 -18.99
CA GLN A 188 -17.42 -6.68 -19.48
C GLN A 188 -16.49 -5.49 -19.23
N ARG A 189 -15.76 -5.49 -18.12
CA ARG A 189 -14.86 -4.41 -17.73
C ARG A 189 -13.56 -4.98 -17.18
N LYS A 190 -12.52 -4.15 -17.17
CA LYS A 190 -11.23 -4.47 -16.57
C LYS A 190 -10.58 -3.24 -15.98
N GLY A 191 -9.73 -3.41 -14.99
CA GLY A 191 -8.99 -2.31 -14.36
C GLY A 191 -7.65 -2.75 -13.80
N LEU A 192 -6.78 -1.77 -13.56
CA LEU A 192 -5.51 -1.95 -12.88
C LEU A 192 -5.76 -2.19 -11.40
N PHE A 193 -5.11 -3.18 -10.79
CA PHE A 193 -5.28 -3.44 -9.37
C PHE A 193 -4.53 -2.40 -8.53
N THR A 194 -5.26 -1.72 -7.63
CA THR A 194 -4.68 -0.63 -6.82
C THR A 194 -3.83 -1.12 -5.65
N GLY A 195 -3.83 -2.42 -5.37
CA GLY A 195 -3.22 -2.97 -4.15
C GLY A 195 -4.15 -2.96 -2.93
N VAL A 196 -5.33 -2.32 -3.02
CA VAL A 196 -6.34 -2.29 -1.97
C VAL A 196 -7.36 -3.39 -2.16
N ARG A 197 -7.66 -4.10 -1.07
CA ARG A 197 -8.75 -5.07 -1.01
C ARG A 197 -9.47 -5.01 0.32
N PHE A 198 -10.78 -5.26 0.27
CA PHE A 198 -11.63 -5.44 1.42
C PHE A 198 -11.91 -6.94 1.61
N PHE A 199 -11.89 -7.39 2.85
CA PHE A 199 -12.30 -8.73 3.24
C PHE A 199 -13.41 -8.64 4.27
N SER A 200 -14.44 -9.45 4.09
CA SER A 200 -15.34 -9.81 5.18
C SER A 200 -14.63 -10.72 6.18
N ASN A 201 -15.10 -10.75 7.42
CA ASN A 201 -14.57 -11.65 8.45
C ASN A 201 -14.68 -13.14 8.02
N THR A 202 -15.76 -13.51 7.34
CA THR A 202 -15.97 -14.88 6.83
C THR A 202 -14.94 -15.30 5.79
N ALA A 203 -14.42 -14.35 5.00
CA ALA A 203 -13.34 -14.63 4.06
C ALA A 203 -12.05 -15.07 4.78
N LEU A 204 -11.81 -14.51 5.97
CA LEU A 204 -10.63 -14.76 6.80
C LEU A 204 -10.80 -15.95 7.76
N SER A 205 -12.03 -16.31 8.14
CA SER A 205 -12.29 -17.43 9.07
C SER A 205 -11.92 -18.81 8.50
N GLY A 206 -11.70 -18.92 7.19
CA GLY A 206 -11.19 -20.13 6.53
C GLY A 206 -9.66 -20.28 6.57
N TRP A 207 -8.95 -19.39 7.28
CA TRP A 207 -7.49 -19.42 7.32
C TRP A 207 -6.97 -20.51 8.30
N PRO A 208 -6.22 -21.53 7.85
CA PRO A 208 -5.57 -22.44 8.78
C PRO A 208 -4.54 -21.65 9.60
N THR A 209 -4.75 -21.55 10.92
CA THR A 209 -3.75 -21.01 11.85
C THR A 209 -2.42 -21.73 11.60
N LEU A 210 -1.29 -21.04 11.74
CA LEU A 210 0.05 -21.65 11.58
C LEU A 210 0.23 -22.91 12.44
N ASP A 211 -0.57 -23.06 13.50
CA ASP A 211 -0.64 -24.23 14.39
C ASP A 211 -1.43 -25.43 13.81
N CYS A 212 -1.94 -25.35 12.58
CA CYS A 212 -2.58 -26.47 11.88
C CYS A 212 -1.57 -27.15 10.95
N PRO A 213 -1.04 -28.35 11.30
CA PRO A 213 -0.08 -29.05 10.46
C PRO A 213 -0.83 -29.69 9.28
N GLN A 214 -0.90 -29.01 8.15
CA GLN A 214 -1.38 -29.61 6.91
C GLN A 214 -0.53 -29.21 5.70
N SER A 215 0.66 -29.81 5.62
CA SER A 215 0.84 -30.93 4.69
C SER A 215 2.02 -31.78 5.17
N ALA A 216 1.90 -33.10 5.07
CA ALA A 216 2.96 -34.06 5.41
C ALA A 216 4.22 -33.94 4.50
N ASN A 217 4.26 -32.96 3.59
CA ASN A 217 5.39 -32.65 2.71
C ASN A 217 6.13 -31.35 3.10
N ALA A 218 5.64 -30.57 4.08
CA ALA A 218 6.28 -29.31 4.47
C ALA A 218 7.67 -29.47 5.12
N ALA A 219 8.04 -30.68 5.55
CA ALA A 219 9.37 -30.95 6.12
C ALA A 219 10.47 -31.17 5.07
N GLN A 220 10.13 -31.30 3.77
CA GLN A 220 11.11 -31.55 2.70
C GLN A 220 11.34 -30.33 1.78
N ASP A 221 10.46 -29.34 1.79
CA ASP A 221 10.55 -28.12 0.95
C ASP A 221 11.06 -26.86 1.71
N ALA A 222 11.50 -27.02 2.96
CA ALA A 222 12.00 -25.93 3.80
C ALA A 222 13.23 -25.17 3.24
N ALA A 223 13.81 -25.65 2.12
CA ALA A 223 14.95 -25.03 1.46
C ALA A 223 14.57 -24.03 0.35
N GLN A 224 13.29 -23.95 -0.07
CA GLN A 224 12.86 -23.01 -1.12
C GLN A 224 11.36 -22.73 -1.08
N GLU A 225 10.85 -22.22 0.05
CA GLU A 225 9.45 -21.75 0.11
C GLU A 225 9.29 -20.45 -0.69
N VAL A 226 8.65 -20.58 -1.85
CA VAL A 226 8.26 -19.51 -2.76
C VAL A 226 7.32 -18.53 -2.05
N ALA A 227 7.52 -17.22 -2.26
CA ALA A 227 6.61 -16.19 -1.74
C ALA A 227 5.15 -16.50 -2.10
N PHE A 228 4.27 -16.51 -1.10
CA PHE A 228 2.86 -16.88 -1.25
C PHE A 228 2.03 -15.64 -1.58
N GLU A 229 1.47 -15.59 -2.78
CA GLU A 229 0.71 -14.45 -3.29
C GLU A 229 -0.79 -14.65 -3.09
N ASP A 230 -1.46 -13.67 -2.49
CA ASP A 230 -2.86 -13.82 -2.09
C ASP A 230 -3.81 -14.02 -3.28
N LEU A 231 -3.65 -13.27 -4.38
CA LEU A 231 -4.57 -13.37 -5.51
C LEU A 231 -4.43 -14.72 -6.23
N ARG A 232 -3.19 -15.17 -6.44
CA ARG A 232 -2.86 -16.35 -7.24
C ARG A 232 -2.94 -17.64 -6.42
N ASP A 233 -2.34 -17.65 -5.24
CA ASP A 233 -2.10 -18.86 -4.46
C ASP A 233 -3.19 -19.10 -3.41
N TRP A 234 -4.03 -18.09 -3.13
CA TRP A 234 -5.09 -18.20 -2.13
C TRP A 234 -6.50 -17.95 -2.68
N LEU A 235 -6.76 -16.76 -3.25
CA LEU A 235 -8.11 -16.42 -3.70
C LEU A 235 -8.52 -17.26 -4.91
N ALA A 236 -7.67 -17.36 -5.95
CA ALA A 236 -8.02 -18.07 -7.17
C ALA A 236 -8.46 -19.54 -6.92
N PRO A 237 -7.73 -20.38 -6.15
CA PRO A 237 -8.19 -21.74 -5.85
C PRO A 237 -9.53 -21.80 -5.10
N ARG A 238 -9.75 -20.90 -4.13
CA ARG A 238 -11.00 -20.87 -3.34
C ARG A 238 -12.20 -20.40 -4.15
N ILE A 239 -11.95 -19.46 -5.08
CA ILE A 239 -12.95 -19.04 -6.05
C ILE A 239 -13.35 -20.21 -6.95
N GLU A 240 -12.37 -20.94 -7.49
CA GLU A 240 -12.59 -22.12 -8.35
C GLU A 240 -13.31 -23.25 -7.61
N ALA A 241 -13.08 -23.39 -6.30
CA ALA A 241 -13.78 -24.33 -5.43
C ALA A 241 -15.19 -23.84 -5.00
N GLY A 242 -15.58 -22.60 -5.34
CA GLY A 242 -16.88 -22.04 -4.98
C GLY A 242 -17.02 -21.66 -3.50
N GLU A 243 -15.91 -21.61 -2.76
CA GLU A 243 -15.90 -21.36 -1.30
C GLU A 243 -16.13 -19.89 -0.95
N ILE A 244 -15.72 -18.98 -1.84
CA ILE A 244 -15.78 -17.54 -1.63
C ILE A 244 -16.27 -16.83 -2.88
N LEU A 245 -16.95 -15.71 -2.68
CA LEU A 245 -17.37 -14.80 -3.72
C LEU A 245 -16.42 -13.61 -3.78
N VAL A 246 -15.70 -13.46 -4.89
CA VAL A 246 -14.73 -12.37 -5.07
C VAL A 246 -15.16 -11.48 -6.21
N GLY A 247 -15.18 -10.18 -5.97
CA GLY A 247 -15.45 -9.20 -7.01
C GLY A 247 -14.53 -8.01 -6.91
N ALA A 248 -14.85 -6.98 -7.70
CA ALA A 248 -14.11 -5.75 -7.69
C ALA A 248 -15.00 -4.53 -7.92
N GLU A 249 -14.55 -3.41 -7.39
CA GLU A 249 -15.09 -2.08 -7.70
C GLU A 249 -14.03 -1.32 -8.49
N ILE A 250 -14.44 -0.79 -9.66
CA ILE A 250 -13.56 0.03 -10.50
C ILE A 250 -13.82 1.50 -10.15
N VAL A 251 -12.79 2.18 -9.67
CA VAL A 251 -12.79 3.61 -9.38
C VAL A 251 -12.30 4.42 -10.59
N ASP A 252 -12.84 5.62 -10.71
CA ASP A 252 -12.48 6.58 -11.76
C ASP A 252 -11.09 7.18 -11.47
N GLY A 253 -10.24 7.27 -12.49
CA GLY A 253 -8.90 7.84 -12.38
C GLY A 253 -8.90 9.34 -12.05
N THR A 254 -10.00 10.06 -12.29
CA THR A 254 -10.17 11.49 -11.98
C THR A 254 -10.57 11.75 -10.53
N THR A 255 -11.12 10.76 -9.83
CA THR A 255 -11.55 10.86 -8.42
C THR A 255 -10.72 9.96 -7.50
N SER A 256 -9.61 9.42 -7.98
CA SER A 256 -8.69 8.60 -7.22
C SER A 256 -7.26 8.89 -7.62
N VAL A 257 -6.34 8.80 -6.67
CA VAL A 257 -4.91 8.88 -6.89
C VAL A 257 -4.30 7.51 -6.73
N TRP A 258 -3.40 7.17 -7.65
CA TRP A 258 -2.58 5.98 -7.58
C TRP A 258 -1.29 6.32 -8.30
N GLU A 259 -0.24 6.64 -7.54
CA GLU A 259 1.07 6.96 -8.11
C GLU A 259 2.16 6.03 -7.58
N PRO A 260 2.82 5.27 -8.47
CA PRO A 260 3.82 4.31 -8.06
C PRO A 260 5.07 5.02 -7.57
N VAL A 261 5.69 4.43 -6.55
CA VAL A 261 7.02 4.83 -6.06
C VAL A 261 7.93 3.61 -6.19
N GLY A 262 7.93 2.96 -7.35
CA GLY A 262 8.51 1.61 -7.54
C GLY A 262 9.96 1.57 -7.99
N THR A 263 10.47 2.67 -8.53
CA THR A 263 11.81 2.83 -9.10
C THR A 263 12.38 4.21 -8.72
N PRO A 264 13.70 4.44 -8.83
CA PRO A 264 14.28 5.75 -8.52
C PRO A 264 13.71 6.88 -9.39
N ALA A 265 13.44 6.60 -10.68
CA ALA A 265 12.79 7.56 -11.57
C ALA A 265 11.37 7.92 -11.10
N GLU A 266 10.53 6.93 -10.81
CA GLU A 266 9.18 7.16 -10.28
C GLU A 266 9.22 7.92 -8.94
N TYR A 267 10.16 7.58 -8.05
CA TYR A 267 10.34 8.28 -6.78
C TYR A 267 10.75 9.74 -6.95
N LEU A 268 11.66 10.01 -7.88
CA LEU A 268 12.04 11.37 -8.24
C LEU A 268 10.83 12.12 -8.78
N ASP A 269 10.15 11.58 -9.79
CA ASP A 269 9.02 12.22 -10.46
C ASP A 269 7.89 12.57 -9.50
N VAL A 270 7.53 11.67 -8.60
CA VAL A 270 6.49 11.89 -7.59
C VAL A 270 6.92 12.95 -6.57
N ASN A 271 8.21 13.07 -6.25
CA ASN A 271 8.68 14.18 -5.43
C ASN A 271 8.62 15.49 -6.20
N LEU A 272 9.04 15.54 -7.46
CA LEU A 272 9.11 16.80 -8.21
C LEU A 272 7.72 17.29 -8.67
N CYS A 273 6.80 16.35 -8.94
CA CYS A 273 5.44 16.61 -9.39
C CYS A 273 4.46 15.76 -8.54
N PRO A 274 4.25 16.11 -7.26
CA PRO A 274 3.39 15.34 -6.39
C PRO A 274 1.93 15.43 -6.86
N PRO A 275 1.15 14.33 -6.76
CA PRO A 275 -0.28 14.37 -7.06
C PRO A 275 -1.03 15.23 -6.03
N CYS A 276 -2.23 15.68 -6.38
CA CYS A 276 -3.17 16.23 -5.40
C CYS A 276 -3.76 15.08 -4.57
N LEU A 277 -3.58 15.09 -3.25
CA LEU A 277 -4.15 14.10 -2.32
C LEU A 277 -5.30 14.74 -1.52
N PRO A 278 -6.58 14.61 -1.93
CA PRO A 278 -7.73 15.21 -1.26
C PRO A 278 -7.85 14.88 0.24
N SER A 279 -7.54 13.65 0.64
CA SER A 279 -7.59 13.22 2.05
C SER A 279 -6.61 13.99 2.93
N LEU A 280 -5.60 14.61 2.32
CA LEU A 280 -4.58 15.46 2.96
C LEU A 280 -4.76 16.96 2.66
N GLY A 281 -5.95 17.39 2.22
CA GLY A 281 -6.24 18.79 1.91
C GLY A 281 -5.89 19.22 0.48
N GLY A 282 -5.43 18.29 -0.37
CA GLY A 282 -5.23 18.47 -1.81
C GLY A 282 -3.92 19.15 -2.21
N ASP A 283 -3.48 20.19 -1.50
CA ASP A 283 -2.20 20.87 -1.77
C ASP A 283 -1.04 20.16 -1.05
N VAL A 284 0.08 19.94 -1.72
CA VAL A 284 1.29 19.36 -1.08
C VAL A 284 1.74 20.15 0.14
N LYS A 285 1.51 21.47 0.18
CA LYS A 285 1.83 22.33 1.32
C LYS A 285 1.03 21.97 2.57
N THR A 286 -0.15 21.38 2.42
CA THR A 286 -0.96 20.93 3.56
C THR A 286 -0.52 19.56 4.07
N TRP A 287 0.39 18.87 3.38
CA TRP A 287 0.88 17.58 3.84
C TRP A 287 1.72 17.74 5.11
N GLY A 288 2.39 18.87 5.33
CA GLY A 288 3.13 19.15 6.56
C GLY A 288 4.54 18.56 6.61
N GLY A 289 5.15 18.26 5.46
CA GLY A 289 6.55 17.83 5.40
C GLY A 289 7.53 18.96 5.73
N ASP A 290 8.61 18.63 6.44
CA ASP A 290 9.69 19.58 6.75
C ASP A 290 10.60 19.76 5.53
N LEU A 291 10.34 20.81 4.75
CA LEU A 291 11.07 21.15 3.53
C LEU A 291 11.62 22.58 3.61
N ARG A 292 12.80 22.78 3.01
CA ARG A 292 13.36 24.12 2.84
C ARG A 292 12.49 24.93 1.85
N PRO A 293 12.24 26.22 2.14
CA PRO A 293 11.66 27.12 1.15
C PRO A 293 12.61 27.25 -0.05
N SER A 294 12.11 27.02 -1.26
CA SER A 294 12.88 27.29 -2.47
C SER A 294 12.62 28.72 -2.96
N PRO A 295 13.67 29.53 -3.21
CA PRO A 295 13.53 30.90 -3.73
C PRO A 295 13.10 30.97 -5.20
N THR A 296 13.20 29.87 -5.95
CA THR A 296 12.59 29.70 -7.28
C THR A 296 11.64 28.50 -7.25
N GLU A 297 10.61 28.47 -8.10
CA GLU A 297 9.72 27.30 -8.29
C GLU A 297 10.45 26.08 -8.89
N ASP A 298 11.77 26.16 -9.10
CA ASP A 298 12.56 25.19 -9.83
C ASP A 298 12.83 23.92 -8.99
N GLY A 299 11.92 22.95 -9.17
CA GLY A 299 12.21 21.53 -9.42
C GLY A 299 12.97 20.72 -8.36
N ASN A 300 13.42 21.28 -7.25
CA ASN A 300 14.13 20.53 -6.21
C ASN A 300 13.26 20.32 -4.96
N VAL A 301 13.45 19.19 -4.28
CA VAL A 301 12.81 18.88 -2.98
C VAL A 301 13.91 18.67 -1.96
N ILE A 302 14.09 19.63 -1.06
CA ILE A 302 15.19 19.60 -0.07
C ILE A 302 14.57 19.56 1.32
N ALA A 303 14.85 18.50 2.08
CA ALA A 303 14.42 18.40 3.48
C ALA A 303 14.95 19.57 4.32
N GLY A 304 14.15 20.08 5.26
CA GLY A 304 14.48 21.23 6.11
C GLY A 304 15.83 21.09 6.81
N SER A 305 16.08 19.89 7.35
CA SER A 305 17.31 19.52 8.05
C SER A 305 18.51 19.13 7.18
N ALA A 306 18.36 19.05 5.85
CA ALA A 306 19.50 18.82 4.96
C ALA A 306 20.47 20.01 5.01
N GLU A 307 21.75 19.80 4.78
CA GLU A 307 22.76 20.85 4.65
C GLU A 307 23.23 20.94 3.20
N VAL A 308 22.91 22.06 2.54
CA VAL A 308 23.31 22.35 1.16
C VAL A 308 24.15 23.63 1.13
N PRO A 309 25.45 23.55 0.79
CA PRO A 309 26.33 24.71 0.64
C PRO A 309 25.85 25.68 -0.45
N ALA A 310 26.18 26.97 -0.29
CA ALA A 310 25.76 28.02 -1.22
C ALA A 310 26.38 27.90 -2.63
N ASP A 311 27.50 27.19 -2.75
CA ASP A 311 28.22 26.95 -4.00
C ASP A 311 27.83 25.62 -4.69
N ALA A 312 26.93 24.84 -4.08
CA ALA A 312 26.36 23.64 -4.68
C ALA A 312 25.28 24.01 -5.71
N SER A 313 25.18 23.20 -6.78
CA SER A 313 24.20 23.36 -7.86
C SER A 313 23.36 22.09 -7.96
N LEU A 314 22.07 22.20 -7.71
CA LEU A 314 21.10 21.10 -7.81
C LEU A 314 20.01 21.46 -8.81
N ASP A 315 19.65 20.49 -9.66
CA ASP A 315 18.66 20.65 -10.71
C ASP A 315 17.78 19.39 -10.78
N HIS A 316 16.48 19.50 -10.53
CA HIS A 316 15.58 18.34 -10.47
C HIS A 316 16.06 17.24 -9.51
N CYS A 317 16.35 17.62 -8.27
CA CYS A 317 16.94 16.73 -7.27
C CYS A 317 16.12 16.67 -5.98
N VAL A 318 16.18 15.51 -5.31
CA VAL A 318 15.68 15.31 -3.94
C VAL A 318 16.85 15.19 -2.98
N VAL A 319 16.82 15.87 -1.83
CA VAL A 319 17.83 15.74 -0.78
C VAL A 319 17.14 15.33 0.52
N TRP A 320 17.52 14.18 1.08
CA TRP A 320 16.92 13.64 2.30
C TRP A 320 17.29 14.44 3.56
N ASP A 321 16.51 14.24 4.62
CA ASP A 321 16.78 14.81 5.94
C ASP A 321 18.17 14.43 6.44
N ARG A 322 18.83 15.38 7.10
CA ARG A 322 20.16 15.23 7.73
C ARG A 322 21.31 14.87 6.77
N GLU A 323 21.09 14.92 5.46
CA GLU A 323 22.17 14.77 4.47
C GLU A 323 23.04 16.03 4.41
N ARG A 324 24.34 15.87 4.15
CA ARG A 324 25.28 16.98 3.91
C ARG A 324 25.80 16.90 2.48
N VAL A 325 25.30 17.80 1.62
CA VAL A 325 25.80 17.93 0.25
C VAL A 325 27.22 18.52 0.29
N PRO A 326 28.20 17.99 -0.47
CA PRO A 326 29.57 18.51 -0.49
C PRO A 326 29.65 19.91 -1.11
N ASP A 327 30.66 20.68 -0.70
CA ASP A 327 30.97 21.99 -1.29
C ASP A 327 31.22 21.88 -2.80
N GLY A 328 30.68 22.81 -3.57
CA GLY A 328 30.80 22.87 -5.03
C GLY A 328 30.16 21.69 -5.79
N PHE A 329 29.37 20.85 -5.13
CA PHE A 329 28.71 19.70 -5.75
C PHE A 329 27.76 20.11 -6.88
N ARG A 330 27.67 19.29 -7.92
CA ARG A 330 26.75 19.47 -9.04
C ARG A 330 25.98 18.18 -9.28
N GLY A 331 24.66 18.23 -9.13
CA GLY A 331 23.77 17.09 -9.34
C GLY A 331 22.57 17.47 -10.21
N ARG A 332 22.13 16.54 -11.05
CA ARG A 332 20.92 16.67 -11.85
C ARG A 332 20.15 15.34 -11.89
N ASP A 333 18.82 15.41 -11.88
CA ASP A 333 17.91 14.28 -12.08
C ASP A 333 18.21 13.10 -11.13
N GLY A 334 18.32 13.39 -9.84
CA GLY A 334 18.73 12.38 -8.88
C GLY A 334 18.36 12.66 -7.43
N VAL A 335 18.76 11.74 -6.57
CA VAL A 335 18.46 11.78 -5.14
C VAL A 335 19.77 11.77 -4.38
N TYR A 336 19.98 12.77 -3.52
CA TYR A 336 21.07 12.77 -2.56
C TYR A 336 20.58 12.12 -1.26
N ALA A 337 21.11 10.94 -0.97
CA ALA A 337 20.70 10.10 0.15
C ALA A 337 21.81 9.13 0.58
N GLY A 338 21.93 8.88 1.87
CA GLY A 338 22.95 7.98 2.42
C GLY A 338 24.38 8.48 2.16
N ASN A 339 24.59 9.80 2.24
CA ASN A 339 25.84 10.50 1.94
C ASN A 339 26.36 10.27 0.51
N ALA A 340 25.47 10.01 -0.44
CA ALA A 340 25.82 9.81 -1.84
C ALA A 340 24.74 10.35 -2.77
N PHE A 341 25.14 10.74 -3.98
CA PHE A 341 24.21 11.12 -5.05
C PHE A 341 23.87 9.92 -5.92
N HIS A 342 22.58 9.72 -6.17
CA HIS A 342 22.03 8.61 -6.95
C HIS A 342 21.28 9.16 -8.16
N PRO A 343 21.86 9.13 -9.36
CA PRO A 343 21.15 9.48 -10.59
C PRO A 343 19.95 8.56 -10.78
N CYS A 344 18.78 9.15 -11.06
CA CYS A 344 17.53 8.42 -11.24
C CYS A 344 17.17 8.22 -12.72
N ARG A 345 17.85 8.95 -13.60
CA ARG A 345 17.71 8.87 -15.06
C ARG A 345 19.09 8.61 -15.66
N SER A 346 19.13 7.88 -16.78
CA SER A 346 20.37 7.75 -17.55
C SER A 346 20.75 9.13 -18.11
N PRO A 347 22.04 9.51 -18.10
CA PRO A 347 22.47 10.72 -18.78
C PRO A 347 22.14 10.61 -20.27
N GLU A 348 21.46 11.62 -20.83
CA GLU A 348 21.21 11.77 -22.27
C GLU A 348 22.49 12.01 -23.07
#